data_AF-A0A2W5SU77-F1
#
_entry.id   AF-A0A2W5SU77-F1
#
_cell.length_a   1.000
_cell.length_b   1.000
_cell.length_c   1.000
_cell.angle_alpha   90.00
_cell.angle_beta   90.00
_cell.angle_gamma   90.00
#
_symmetry.space_group_name_H-M   'P 1'
#
loop_
_entity.id
_entity.type
_entity.pdbx_description
1 polymer ?
#
loop_
_entity_poly.entity_id
_entity_poly.type
_entity_poly.pdbx_seq_one_letter_code
_entity_poly.pdbx_strand_id
1 'polypeptide(L)'
;MSAAAPFVLWLDDPIANGHPALGGKFSSLGEMTASGFAVPPGFGITTTAYRNFMDAAGLSEEARRVSAAADKMALEDIKSETKTLIAGVLNAPLPAQLEADIREAYAELEHRTGVKDVPVAVRSSGESEDLAGASFAGQYDTFLWVCGIESVLHHVRQCWVGMFGEAVLSYRVDGQAVISRGDFGMCVGIQQMVQARAAGVMFTLNPLNGDRSKVAMEAVWGLGEGVVKGDITPSRFMVDKVTLEIVERKRSDQREEYRFHPSQGVAVLPIEEARIGVSCLEESHVLALAELAKHIERRRGAPQDIEWAVDVNGEVRVLQVRPETVWSRKAAQSIVGKQRSPIGHVLARMAGNQIAKPAANGAKGAA
;
A
#
# COMPACT_ATOMS: atom_id res chain seq x y z
N MET A 1 21.72 -23.01 -2.22
CA MET A 1 21.37 -22.96 -0.79
C MET A 1 21.12 -21.49 -0.49
N SER A 2 19.85 -21.07 -0.34
CA SER A 2 19.57 -19.68 0.02
C SER A 2 20.07 -19.49 1.45
N ALA A 3 20.99 -18.56 1.67
CA ALA A 3 21.29 -18.12 3.03
C ALA A 3 19.96 -17.66 3.67
N ALA A 4 19.75 -18.00 4.94
CA ALA A 4 18.59 -17.48 5.66
C ALA A 4 18.66 -15.95 5.62
N ALA A 5 17.54 -15.30 5.29
CA ALA A 5 17.50 -13.84 5.23
C ALA A 5 17.84 -13.25 6.62
N PRO A 6 18.56 -12.12 6.68
CA PRO A 6 18.92 -11.49 7.95
C PRO A 6 17.68 -11.09 8.74
N PHE A 7 17.81 -10.84 10.03
CA PHE A 7 16.70 -10.37 10.87
C PHE A 7 16.23 -8.98 10.50
N VAL A 8 17.15 -8.12 10.05
CA VAL A 8 16.87 -6.79 9.54
C VAL A 8 17.34 -6.69 8.10
N LEU A 9 16.52 -6.08 7.25
CA LEU A 9 16.83 -5.83 5.85
C LEU A 9 16.41 -4.41 5.45
N TRP A 10 17.38 -3.61 5.01
CA TRP A 10 17.16 -2.22 4.61
C TRP A 10 16.50 -2.12 3.23
N LEU A 11 15.64 -1.11 3.02
CA LEU A 11 14.97 -0.90 1.73
C LEU A 11 15.94 -0.62 0.57
N ASP A 12 17.11 -0.05 0.86
CA ASP A 12 18.15 0.29 -0.11
C ASP A 12 19.21 -0.81 -0.28
N ASP A 13 19.10 -1.92 0.45
CA ASP A 13 19.95 -3.09 0.24
C ASP A 13 19.62 -3.75 -1.11
N PRO A 14 20.61 -4.08 -1.96
CA PRO A 14 20.38 -4.78 -3.21
C PRO A 14 19.53 -6.05 -3.09
N ILE A 15 19.61 -6.78 -1.96
CA ILE A 15 18.84 -8.01 -1.77
C ILE A 15 17.38 -7.75 -1.39
N ALA A 16 17.00 -6.53 -1.00
CA ALA A 16 15.63 -6.17 -0.60
C ALA A 16 14.65 -6.08 -1.77
N ASN A 17 15.16 -5.87 -2.99
CA ASN A 17 14.39 -5.77 -4.21
C ASN A 17 13.57 -7.04 -4.48
N GLY A 18 12.28 -7.01 -4.14
CA GLY A 18 11.36 -8.14 -4.33
C GLY A 18 11.53 -9.25 -3.30
N HIS A 19 12.20 -8.97 -2.18
CA HIS A 19 12.55 -10.02 -1.22
C HIS A 19 11.33 -10.51 -0.44
N PRO A 20 10.99 -11.81 -0.47
CA PRO A 20 9.78 -12.34 0.15
C PRO A 20 9.76 -12.17 1.67
N ALA A 21 10.92 -12.17 2.33
CA ALA A 21 11.01 -11.97 3.78
C ALA A 21 10.64 -10.55 4.25
N LEU A 22 10.39 -9.61 3.33
CA LEU A 22 9.86 -8.28 3.64
C LEU A 22 8.32 -8.23 3.59
N GLY A 23 7.64 -9.33 3.22
CA GLY A 23 6.20 -9.34 2.96
C GLY A 23 5.79 -8.42 1.79
N GLY A 24 4.51 -8.41 1.44
CA GLY A 24 4.04 -7.75 0.21
C GLY A 24 4.33 -6.25 0.13
N LYS A 25 3.90 -5.49 1.15
CA LYS A 25 4.01 -4.02 1.15
C LYS A 25 5.46 -3.54 1.18
N PHE A 26 6.26 -4.08 2.09
CA PHE A 26 7.62 -3.60 2.31
C PHE A 26 8.59 -4.12 1.24
N SER A 27 8.34 -5.31 0.68
CA SER A 27 9.02 -5.78 -0.53
C SER A 27 8.75 -4.83 -1.72
N SER A 28 7.49 -4.44 -1.93
CA SER A 28 7.13 -3.45 -2.97
C SER A 28 7.89 -2.13 -2.81
N LEU A 29 8.08 -1.65 -1.58
CA LEU A 29 8.88 -0.45 -1.30
C LEU A 29 10.38 -0.65 -1.56
N GLY A 30 10.93 -1.85 -1.28
CA GLY A 30 12.31 -2.19 -1.64
C GLY A 30 12.53 -2.12 -3.16
N GLU A 31 11.57 -2.65 -3.94
CA GLU A 31 11.62 -2.56 -5.40
C GLU A 31 11.49 -1.12 -5.92
N MET A 32 10.67 -0.28 -5.26
CA MET A 32 10.56 1.13 -5.60
C MET A 32 11.86 1.89 -5.30
N THR A 33 12.48 1.59 -4.17
CA THR A 33 13.78 2.16 -3.77
C THR A 33 14.87 1.78 -4.77
N ALA A 34 14.99 0.49 -5.10
CA ALA A 34 15.92 0.00 -6.11
C ALA A 34 15.67 0.57 -7.52
N SER A 35 14.42 0.97 -7.81
CA SER A 35 14.04 1.63 -9.06
C SER A 35 14.33 3.13 -9.09
N GLY A 36 14.89 3.70 -8.03
CA GLY A 36 15.26 5.11 -7.91
C GLY A 36 14.10 6.03 -7.55
N PHE A 37 12.97 5.51 -7.08
CA PHE A 37 11.88 6.34 -6.58
C PHE A 37 12.20 6.87 -5.18
N ALA A 38 11.72 8.09 -4.88
CA ALA A 38 11.89 8.72 -3.58
C ALA A 38 11.01 8.04 -2.52
N VAL A 39 11.50 6.95 -1.96
CA VAL A 39 10.89 6.24 -0.82
C VAL A 39 11.57 6.73 0.47
N PRO A 40 10.82 7.05 1.54
CA PRO A 40 11.44 7.38 2.83
C PRO A 40 12.30 6.22 3.33
N PRO A 41 13.50 6.49 3.88
CA PRO A 41 14.41 5.46 4.36
C PRO A 41 13.76 4.62 5.47
N GLY A 42 14.15 3.36 5.52
CA GLY A 42 13.61 2.40 6.47
C GLY A 42 14.16 1.00 6.27
N PHE A 43 13.80 0.12 7.20
CA PHE A 43 14.21 -1.28 7.22
C PHE A 43 13.06 -2.17 7.67
N GLY A 44 13.07 -3.42 7.19
CA GLY A 44 12.11 -4.43 7.57
C GLY A 44 12.71 -5.38 8.60
N ILE A 45 11.97 -5.63 9.67
CA ILE A 45 12.21 -6.74 10.59
C ILE A 45 11.57 -7.96 9.93
N THR A 46 12.41 -8.85 9.41
CA THR A 46 12.00 -9.82 8.39
C THR A 46 11.10 -10.93 8.93
N THR A 47 10.50 -11.69 8.02
CA THR A 47 9.75 -12.90 8.39
C THR A 47 10.64 -13.96 9.02
N THR A 48 11.96 -13.95 8.77
CA THR A 48 12.95 -14.76 9.50
C THR A 48 13.03 -14.35 10.98
N ALA A 49 13.07 -13.04 11.26
CA ALA A 49 13.07 -12.52 12.63
C ALA A 49 11.81 -12.92 13.40
N TYR A 50 10.65 -12.81 12.75
CA TYR A 50 9.38 -13.27 13.33
C TYR A 50 9.44 -14.75 13.72
N ARG A 51 9.83 -15.64 12.78
CA ARG A 51 9.93 -17.09 13.06
C ARG A 51 10.91 -17.39 14.18
N ASN A 52 12.08 -16.74 14.17
CA ASN A 52 13.08 -16.90 15.23
C ASN A 52 12.54 -16.50 16.61
N PHE A 53 11.79 -15.39 16.69
CA PHE A 53 11.14 -14.97 17.93
C PHE A 53 10.10 -16.00 18.40
N MET A 54 9.21 -16.45 17.50
CA MET A 54 8.16 -17.41 17.85
C MET A 54 8.72 -18.73 18.36
N ASP A 55 9.80 -19.22 17.74
CA ASP A 55 10.49 -20.44 18.14
C ASP A 55 11.17 -20.28 19.51
N ALA A 56 11.92 -19.19 19.71
CA ALA A 56 12.60 -18.91 20.96
C ALA A 56 11.64 -18.69 22.14
N ALA A 57 10.46 -18.13 21.87
CA ALA A 57 9.39 -17.95 22.85
C ALA A 57 8.58 -19.24 23.12
N GLY A 58 8.80 -20.31 22.35
CA GLY A 58 8.02 -21.55 22.45
C GLY A 58 6.56 -21.41 22.01
N LEU A 59 6.27 -20.44 21.15
CA LEU A 59 4.90 -20.09 20.73
C LEU A 59 4.51 -20.65 19.36
N SER A 60 5.46 -21.18 18.60
CA SER A 60 5.24 -21.62 17.21
C SER A 60 4.18 -22.73 17.06
N GLU A 61 4.20 -23.74 17.93
CA GLU A 61 3.20 -24.83 17.89
C GLU A 61 1.80 -24.31 18.23
N GLU A 62 1.70 -23.44 19.24
CA GLU A 62 0.43 -22.85 19.65
C GLU A 62 -0.14 -21.93 18.58
N ALA A 63 0.70 -21.10 17.95
CA ALA A 63 0.31 -20.27 16.82
C ALA A 63 -0.25 -21.12 15.67
N ARG A 64 0.45 -22.21 15.30
CA ARG A 64 -0.03 -23.14 14.26
C ARG A 64 -1.34 -23.80 14.64
N ARG A 65 -1.49 -24.25 15.89
CA ARG A 65 -2.73 -24.86 16.39
C ARG A 65 -3.90 -23.89 16.28
N VAL A 66 -3.74 -22.66 16.77
CA VAL A 66 -4.78 -21.63 16.76
C VAL A 66 -5.15 -21.23 15.33
N SER A 67 -4.17 -20.99 14.45
CA SER A 67 -4.43 -20.65 13.05
C SER A 67 -5.16 -21.77 12.29
N ALA A 68 -4.83 -23.03 12.57
CA ALA A 68 -5.52 -24.18 11.96
C ALA A 68 -6.93 -24.39 12.51
N ALA A 69 -7.15 -24.13 13.80
CA ALA A 69 -8.45 -24.27 14.45
C ALA A 69 -9.40 -23.12 14.09
N ALA A 70 -8.88 -21.90 13.92
CA ALA A 70 -9.66 -20.69 13.63
C ALA A 70 -10.57 -20.80 12.40
N ASP A 71 -10.28 -21.72 11.47
CA ASP A 71 -11.15 -21.99 10.33
C ASP A 71 -12.57 -22.44 10.75
N LYS A 72 -12.69 -23.10 11.91
CA LYS A 72 -13.91 -23.79 12.37
C LYS A 72 -14.54 -23.16 13.62
N MET A 73 -14.06 -22.01 14.07
CA MET A 73 -14.44 -21.41 15.34
C MET A 73 -15.29 -20.14 15.16
N ALA A 74 -16.17 -19.87 16.12
CA ALA A 74 -16.83 -18.58 16.22
C ALA A 74 -15.82 -17.50 16.66
N LEU A 75 -16.13 -16.23 16.40
CA LEU A 75 -15.22 -15.11 16.71
C LEU A 75 -14.90 -15.03 18.21
N GLU A 76 -15.89 -15.26 19.07
CA GLU A 76 -15.74 -15.25 20.52
C GLU A 76 -14.77 -16.34 21.00
N ASP A 77 -14.82 -17.51 20.38
CA ASP A 77 -13.94 -18.62 20.71
C ASP A 77 -12.50 -18.35 20.24
N ILE A 78 -12.33 -17.74 19.04
CA ILE A 78 -11.02 -17.31 18.54
C ILE A 78 -10.35 -16.37 19.54
N LYS A 79 -11.08 -15.40 20.08
CA LYS A 79 -10.57 -14.45 21.07
C LYS A 79 -10.11 -15.13 22.36
N SER A 80 -10.86 -16.14 22.82
CA SER A 80 -10.51 -16.90 24.01
C SER A 80 -9.24 -17.72 23.79
N GLU A 81 -9.14 -18.40 22.64
CA GLU A 81 -7.98 -19.24 22.29
C GLU A 81 -6.70 -18.41 22.05
N THR A 82 -6.81 -17.22 21.43
CA THR A 82 -5.62 -16.39 21.12
C THR A 82 -5.11 -15.63 22.33
N LYS A 83 -5.90 -15.50 23.41
CA LYS A 83 -5.55 -14.66 24.57
C LYS A 83 -4.18 -14.99 25.17
N THR A 84 -3.89 -16.27 25.39
CA THR A 84 -2.61 -16.72 25.96
C THR A 84 -1.48 -16.50 24.98
N LEU A 85 -1.70 -16.78 23.69
CA LEU A 85 -0.72 -16.57 22.63
C LEU A 85 -0.35 -15.08 22.49
N ILE A 86 -1.35 -14.20 22.44
CA ILE A 86 -1.16 -12.74 22.37
C ILE A 86 -0.38 -12.24 23.58
N ALA A 87 -0.75 -12.67 24.78
CA ALA A 87 0.00 -12.32 26.00
C ALA A 87 1.44 -12.86 25.95
N GLY A 88 1.65 -14.05 25.39
CA GLY A 88 2.98 -14.62 25.16
C GLY A 88 3.83 -13.74 24.23
N VAL A 89 3.29 -13.35 23.07
CA VAL A 89 3.99 -12.50 22.09
C VAL A 89 4.35 -11.13 22.68
N LEU A 90 3.46 -10.53 23.48
CA LEU A 90 3.71 -9.22 24.09
C LEU A 90 4.78 -9.25 25.19
N ASN A 91 4.84 -10.33 25.97
CA ASN A 91 5.67 -10.39 27.18
C ASN A 91 6.97 -11.21 27.03
N ALA A 92 7.08 -12.05 26.01
CA ALA A 92 8.29 -12.83 25.81
C ALA A 92 9.50 -11.93 25.51
N PRO A 93 10.68 -12.24 26.08
CA PRO A 93 11.90 -11.53 25.76
C PRO A 93 12.24 -11.75 24.28
N LEU A 94 12.75 -10.71 23.62
CA LEU A 94 13.34 -10.88 22.29
C LEU A 94 14.66 -11.65 22.44
N PRO A 95 14.98 -12.56 21.50
CA PRO A 95 16.32 -13.11 21.39
C PRO A 95 17.37 -11.98 21.32
N ALA A 96 18.45 -12.10 22.09
CA ALA A 96 19.42 -11.02 22.27
C ALA A 96 19.99 -10.46 20.95
N GLN A 97 20.28 -11.34 19.99
CA GLN A 97 20.77 -10.92 18.66
C GLN A 97 19.69 -10.17 17.87
N LEU A 98 18.45 -10.65 17.89
CA LEU A 98 17.35 -9.98 17.19
C LEU A 98 17.11 -8.58 17.76
N GLU A 99 17.10 -8.45 19.09
CA GLU A 99 16.95 -7.15 19.74
C GLU A 99 18.13 -6.22 19.38
N ALA A 100 19.36 -6.72 19.43
CA ALA A 100 20.55 -5.94 19.08
C ALA A 100 20.49 -5.43 17.63
N ASP A 101 20.14 -6.30 16.67
CA ASP A 101 20.03 -5.93 15.24
C ASP A 101 18.98 -4.82 15.02
N ILE A 102 17.84 -4.89 15.69
CA ILE A 102 16.79 -3.87 15.58
C ILE A 102 17.26 -2.54 16.19
N ARG A 103 17.92 -2.59 17.35
CA ARG A 103 18.47 -1.40 18.03
C ARG A 103 19.53 -0.71 17.17
N GLU A 104 20.44 -1.48 16.60
CA GLU A 104 21.49 -0.97 15.69
C GLU A 104 20.88 -0.34 14.44
N ALA A 105 19.91 -1.01 13.81
CA ALA A 105 19.25 -0.48 12.62
C ALA A 105 18.47 0.82 12.89
N TYR A 106 17.81 0.94 14.04
CA TYR A 106 17.14 2.19 14.42
C TYR A 106 18.14 3.33 14.67
N ALA A 107 19.24 3.06 15.37
CA ALA A 107 20.30 4.05 15.57
C ALA A 107 20.95 4.49 14.24
N GLU A 108 21.14 3.56 13.31
CA GLU A 108 21.62 3.88 11.97
C GLU A 108 20.59 4.70 11.18
N LEU A 109 19.28 4.48 11.38
CA LEU A 109 18.24 5.33 10.76
C LEU A 109 18.31 6.77 11.29
N GLU A 110 18.54 6.96 12.60
CA GLU A 110 18.77 8.27 13.19
C GLU A 110 20.01 8.94 12.57
N HIS A 111 21.10 8.19 12.41
CA HIS A 111 22.33 8.68 11.79
C HIS A 111 22.11 9.08 10.32
N ARG A 112 21.46 8.24 9.51
CA ARG A 112 21.15 8.52 8.08
C ARG A 112 20.27 9.75 7.90
N THR A 113 19.32 9.95 8.82
CA THR A 113 18.36 11.06 8.74
C THR A 113 18.86 12.34 9.42
N GLY A 114 19.87 12.22 10.29
CA GLY A 114 20.33 13.33 11.14
C GLY A 114 19.32 13.73 12.23
N VAL A 115 18.33 12.89 12.51
CA VAL A 115 17.25 13.17 13.46
C VAL A 115 17.34 12.18 14.62
N LYS A 116 17.57 12.71 15.83
CA LYS A 116 17.49 11.92 17.06
C LYS A 116 16.02 11.58 17.37
N ASP A 117 15.79 10.38 17.90
CA ASP A 117 14.46 9.81 18.17
C ASP A 117 13.56 9.93 16.92
N VAL A 118 14.14 9.60 15.75
CA VAL A 118 13.51 9.77 14.45
C VAL A 118 12.09 9.19 14.47
N PRO A 119 11.05 9.99 14.15
CA PRO A 119 9.69 9.48 14.12
C PRO A 119 9.55 8.49 12.98
N VAL A 120 9.04 7.30 13.28
CA VAL A 120 8.83 6.22 12.31
C VAL A 120 7.38 5.77 12.26
N ALA A 121 6.96 5.31 11.08
CA ALA A 121 5.83 4.44 10.93
C ALA A 121 6.27 2.99 11.17
N VAL A 122 5.56 2.28 12.03
CA VAL A 122 5.71 0.84 12.28
C VAL A 122 4.55 0.14 11.58
N ARG A 123 4.85 -0.58 10.50
CA ARG A 123 3.87 -1.10 9.54
C ARG A 123 4.02 -2.59 9.36
N SER A 124 2.92 -3.30 9.54
CA SER A 124 2.78 -4.70 9.17
C SER A 124 2.91 -4.92 7.65
N SER A 125 3.66 -5.94 7.27
CA SER A 125 3.85 -6.39 5.88
C SER A 125 3.84 -7.92 5.86
N GLY A 126 2.67 -8.51 5.61
CA GLY A 126 2.47 -9.95 5.67
C GLY A 126 2.82 -10.65 4.37
N GLU A 127 3.24 -11.92 4.43
CA GLU A 127 3.44 -12.77 3.26
C GLU A 127 2.12 -13.09 2.52
N SER A 128 0.99 -13.05 3.24
CA SER A 128 -0.34 -13.40 2.73
C SER A 128 -1.11 -12.22 2.11
N GLU A 129 -0.62 -10.99 2.25
CA GLU A 129 -1.35 -9.76 1.84
C GLU A 129 -1.51 -9.62 0.32
N ASP A 130 -0.63 -10.25 -0.46
CA ASP A 130 -0.65 -10.21 -1.92
C ASP A 130 -1.25 -11.48 -2.55
N LEU A 131 -1.74 -12.43 -1.74
CA LEU A 131 -2.47 -13.59 -2.27
C LEU A 131 -3.74 -13.09 -2.97
N ALA A 132 -3.82 -13.33 -4.28
CA ALA A 132 -4.70 -12.70 -5.27
C ALA A 132 -6.19 -12.61 -4.90
N GLY A 133 -6.55 -11.72 -3.97
CA GLY A 133 -7.91 -11.48 -3.49
C GLY A 133 -8.01 -11.18 -1.99
N ALA A 134 -7.00 -11.56 -1.21
CA ALA A 134 -6.87 -11.33 0.21
C ALA A 134 -6.24 -9.97 0.54
N SER A 135 -6.83 -8.88 0.04
CA SER A 135 -6.39 -7.57 0.51
C SER A 135 -6.89 -7.39 1.94
N PHE A 136 -6.05 -7.69 2.93
CA PHE A 136 -6.25 -7.32 4.33
C PHE A 136 -6.12 -5.79 4.54
N ALA A 137 -6.49 -5.00 3.53
CA ALA A 137 -6.43 -3.55 3.57
C ALA A 137 -7.18 -3.04 4.82
N GLY A 138 -6.45 -2.32 5.67
CA GLY A 138 -6.97 -1.74 6.90
C GLY A 138 -7.14 -2.70 8.08
N GLN A 139 -6.76 -3.98 7.98
CA GLN A 139 -6.93 -4.93 9.09
C GLN A 139 -5.67 -5.15 9.95
N TYR A 140 -4.49 -4.87 9.41
CA TYR A 140 -3.27 -4.91 10.20
C TYR A 140 -2.89 -3.53 10.72
N ASP A 141 -2.43 -3.50 11.98
CA ASP A 141 -2.08 -2.25 12.64
C ASP A 141 -0.93 -1.53 11.94
N THR A 142 -1.12 -0.22 11.75
CA THR A 142 -0.08 0.73 11.38
C THR A 142 0.00 1.77 12.49
N PHE A 143 1.17 1.90 13.09
CA PHE A 143 1.44 2.87 14.13
C PHE A 143 2.27 4.00 13.55
N LEU A 144 1.81 5.23 13.70
CA LEU A 144 2.43 6.41 13.11
C LEU A 144 3.12 7.23 14.19
N TRP A 145 4.21 7.90 13.80
CA TRP A 145 4.93 8.82 14.68
C TRP A 145 5.46 8.15 15.96
N VAL A 146 5.92 6.91 15.84
CA VAL A 146 6.58 6.18 16.91
C VAL A 146 8.00 6.73 17.06
N CYS A 147 8.36 7.19 18.26
CA CYS A 147 9.68 7.73 18.58
C CYS A 147 10.35 6.89 19.67
N GLY A 148 11.65 6.68 19.51
CA GLY A 148 12.49 5.98 20.48
C GLY A 148 12.42 4.46 20.34
N ILE A 149 13.56 3.82 20.56
CA ILE A 149 13.76 2.39 20.31
C ILE A 149 12.85 1.48 21.16
N GLU A 150 12.59 1.83 22.42
CA GLU A 150 11.68 1.03 23.27
C GLU A 150 10.25 1.04 22.71
N SER A 151 9.81 2.18 22.20
CA SER A 151 8.50 2.31 21.57
C SER A 151 8.44 1.54 20.26
N VAL A 152 9.52 1.55 19.46
CA VAL A 152 9.63 0.72 18.26
C VAL A 152 9.50 -0.77 18.61
N LEU A 153 10.29 -1.28 19.57
CA LEU A 153 10.23 -2.68 19.99
C LEU A 153 8.86 -3.09 20.54
N HIS A 154 8.16 -2.17 21.21
CA HIS A 154 6.78 -2.39 21.65
C HIS A 154 5.84 -2.55 20.44
N HIS A 155 5.85 -1.60 19.50
CA HIS A 155 4.94 -1.62 18.35
C HIS A 155 5.25 -2.74 17.35
N VAL A 156 6.49 -3.21 17.28
CA VAL A 156 6.84 -4.43 16.51
C VAL A 156 6.10 -5.64 17.05
N ARG A 157 6.06 -5.82 18.37
CA ARG A 157 5.27 -6.90 19.00
C ARG A 157 3.78 -6.70 18.78
N GLN A 158 3.28 -5.46 18.83
CA GLN A 158 1.88 -5.17 18.52
C GLN A 158 1.52 -5.56 17.09
N CYS A 159 2.39 -5.26 16.11
CA CYS A 159 2.20 -5.74 14.76
C CYS A 159 2.10 -7.27 14.76
N TRP A 160 3.08 -8.00 15.34
CA TRP A 160 3.05 -9.48 15.41
C TRP A 160 1.78 -10.05 16.06
N VAL A 161 1.25 -9.40 17.09
CA VAL A 161 -0.04 -9.76 17.71
C VAL A 161 -1.19 -9.62 16.71
N GLY A 162 -1.16 -8.63 15.83
CA GLY A 162 -2.19 -8.40 14.81
C GLY A 162 -2.47 -9.59 13.90
N MET A 163 -1.49 -10.50 13.70
CA MET A 163 -1.72 -11.76 12.97
C MET A 163 -2.73 -12.69 13.63
N PHE A 164 -2.88 -12.58 14.94
CA PHE A 164 -3.78 -13.38 15.75
C PHE A 164 -5.07 -12.63 16.11
N GLY A 165 -5.29 -11.49 15.45
CA GLY A 165 -6.54 -10.73 15.56
C GLY A 165 -7.71 -11.47 14.93
N GLU A 166 -8.91 -11.25 15.48
CA GLU A 166 -10.15 -11.91 15.06
C GLU A 166 -10.42 -11.70 13.55
N ALA A 167 -10.21 -10.50 13.02
CA ALA A 167 -10.41 -10.20 11.60
C ALA A 167 -9.49 -11.00 10.67
N VAL A 168 -8.21 -11.12 11.04
CA VAL A 168 -7.22 -11.91 10.28
C VAL A 168 -7.53 -13.40 10.37
N LEU A 169 -7.84 -13.89 11.56
CA LEU A 169 -8.13 -15.31 11.79
C LEU A 169 -9.46 -15.78 11.18
N SER A 170 -10.42 -14.87 11.06
CA SER A 170 -11.74 -15.13 10.46
C SER A 170 -11.78 -14.92 8.95
N TYR A 171 -10.72 -14.38 8.34
CA TYR A 171 -10.74 -14.05 6.91
C TYR A 171 -10.80 -15.28 6.01
N ARG A 172 -11.68 -15.26 5.01
CA ARG A 172 -11.94 -16.37 4.08
C ARG A 172 -11.81 -15.91 2.62
N VAL A 173 -11.16 -16.74 1.81
CA VAL A 173 -11.18 -16.63 0.33
C VAL A 173 -11.69 -17.95 -0.22
N ASP A 174 -12.69 -17.89 -1.10
CA ASP A 174 -13.36 -19.06 -1.68
C ASP A 174 -13.86 -20.08 -0.63
N GLY A 175 -14.31 -19.57 0.53
CA GLY A 175 -14.84 -20.39 1.62
C GLY A 175 -13.80 -21.10 2.50
N GLN A 176 -12.50 -20.80 2.34
CA GLN A 176 -11.43 -21.34 3.18
C GLN A 176 -10.62 -20.23 3.85
N ALA A 177 -10.17 -20.47 5.09
CA ALA A 177 -9.25 -19.55 5.76
C ALA A 177 -7.93 -19.38 4.98
N VAL A 178 -7.52 -18.14 4.72
CA VAL A 178 -6.27 -17.86 3.98
C VAL A 178 -5.04 -18.34 4.76
N ILE A 179 -5.06 -18.08 6.06
CA ILE A 179 -4.02 -18.45 7.03
C ILE A 179 -3.94 -19.95 7.33
N SER A 180 -4.96 -20.77 7.03
CA SER A 180 -4.86 -22.22 7.23
C SER A 180 -4.02 -22.90 6.13
N ARG A 181 -3.63 -22.15 5.08
CA ARG A 181 -2.88 -22.65 3.93
C ARG A 181 -1.36 -22.60 4.09
N GLY A 182 -0.81 -22.05 5.18
CA GLY A 182 0.63 -21.98 5.37
C GLY A 182 1.09 -21.35 6.68
N ASP A 183 2.36 -21.56 7.00
CA ASP A 183 3.07 -20.86 8.09
C ASP A 183 3.52 -19.48 7.59
N PHE A 184 2.58 -18.54 7.55
CA PHE A 184 2.84 -17.19 7.11
C PHE A 184 3.65 -16.45 8.15
N GLY A 185 4.79 -15.90 7.75
CA GLY A 185 5.51 -14.93 8.58
C GLY A 185 5.00 -13.52 8.34
N MET A 186 5.33 -12.61 9.25
CA MET A 186 5.11 -11.18 9.04
C MET A 186 6.39 -10.38 9.20
N CYS A 187 6.67 -9.59 8.18
CA CYS A 187 7.64 -8.51 8.28
C CYS A 187 7.00 -7.32 8.98
N VAL A 188 7.78 -6.61 9.79
CA VAL A 188 7.39 -5.30 10.31
C VAL A 188 8.34 -4.25 9.75
N GLY A 189 7.80 -3.39 8.88
CA GLY A 189 8.51 -2.26 8.30
C GLY A 189 8.62 -1.11 9.29
N ILE A 190 9.85 -0.62 9.49
CA ILE A 190 10.19 0.59 10.25
C ILE A 190 10.63 1.63 9.23
N GLN A 191 9.80 2.65 9.01
CA GLN A 191 10.02 3.64 7.96
C GLN A 191 9.94 5.06 8.52
N GLN A 192 10.86 5.93 8.11
CA GLN A 192 10.84 7.34 8.51
C GLN A 192 9.48 8.00 8.20
N MET A 193 8.92 8.72 9.18
CA MET A 193 7.75 9.56 8.95
C MET A 193 8.08 10.73 8.03
N VAL A 194 7.24 10.94 7.03
CA VAL A 194 7.28 12.15 6.21
C VAL A 194 6.55 13.26 6.94
N GLN A 195 7.19 14.43 7.10
CA GLN A 195 6.51 15.64 7.53
C GLN A 195 5.65 16.16 6.37
N ALA A 196 4.48 15.56 6.17
CA ALA A 196 3.63 15.84 5.04
C ALA A 196 2.98 17.22 5.17
N ARG A 197 3.15 18.06 4.14
CA ARG A 197 2.28 19.22 3.91
C ARG A 197 0.95 18.75 3.32
N ALA A 198 1.02 17.80 2.40
CA ALA A 198 -0.15 17.16 1.80
C ALA A 198 0.16 15.69 1.54
N ALA A 199 -0.86 14.86 1.56
CA ALA A 199 -0.72 13.44 1.26
C ALA A 199 -2.02 12.91 0.66
N GLY A 200 -1.96 11.69 0.14
CA GLY A 200 -3.16 11.02 -0.33
C GLY A 200 -2.86 9.78 -1.14
N VAL A 201 -3.81 9.43 -1.99
CA VAL A 201 -3.78 8.23 -2.82
C VAL A 201 -3.91 8.61 -4.28
N MET A 202 -3.36 7.78 -5.16
CA MET A 202 -3.59 7.90 -6.60
C MET A 202 -3.70 6.54 -7.26
N PHE A 203 -4.60 6.47 -8.24
CA PHE A 203 -4.81 5.31 -9.08
C PHE A 203 -4.30 5.63 -10.48
N THR A 204 -3.57 4.69 -11.09
CA THR A 204 -3.16 4.82 -12.50
C THR A 204 -4.28 4.38 -13.45
N LEU A 205 -5.53 4.60 -13.07
CA LEU A 205 -6.72 4.55 -13.91
C LEU A 205 -7.80 5.39 -13.24
N ASN A 206 -8.88 5.68 -13.96
CA ASN A 206 -10.08 6.22 -13.32
C ASN A 206 -10.84 5.08 -12.61
N PRO A 207 -10.93 5.09 -11.25
CA PRO A 207 -11.54 3.98 -10.50
C PRO A 207 -13.06 3.87 -10.72
N LEU A 208 -13.72 4.92 -11.24
CA LEU A 208 -15.17 4.92 -11.46
C LEU A 208 -15.58 4.15 -12.72
N ASN A 209 -14.74 4.15 -13.75
CA ASN A 209 -15.09 3.59 -15.06
C ASN A 209 -13.99 2.71 -15.69
N GLY A 210 -12.82 2.59 -15.05
CA GLY A 210 -11.71 1.78 -15.52
C GLY A 210 -10.89 2.42 -16.64
N ASP A 211 -11.05 3.72 -16.92
CA ASP A 211 -10.27 4.40 -17.96
C ASP A 211 -8.79 4.45 -17.59
N ARG A 212 -7.98 3.63 -18.28
CA ARG A 212 -6.54 3.50 -18.08
C ARG A 212 -5.73 4.67 -18.66
N SER A 213 -6.35 5.57 -19.41
CA SER A 213 -5.69 6.77 -19.92
C SER A 213 -5.51 7.85 -18.84
N LYS A 214 -6.09 7.66 -17.65
CA LYS A 214 -6.12 8.67 -16.59
C LYS A 214 -5.30 8.30 -15.35
N VAL A 215 -4.82 9.30 -14.64
CA VAL A 215 -4.40 9.19 -13.24
C VAL A 215 -5.42 9.93 -12.39
N ALA A 216 -6.08 9.22 -11.49
CA ALA A 216 -7.00 9.80 -10.51
C ALA A 216 -6.25 10.01 -9.19
N MET A 217 -6.33 11.20 -8.60
CA MET A 217 -5.66 11.54 -7.35
C MET A 217 -6.64 12.11 -6.36
N GLU A 218 -6.48 11.70 -5.10
CA GLU A 218 -7.15 12.30 -3.96
C GLU A 218 -6.10 12.85 -3.01
N ALA A 219 -6.32 14.07 -2.50
CA ALA A 219 -5.34 14.78 -1.70
C ALA A 219 -5.98 15.48 -0.50
N VAL A 220 -5.30 15.41 0.64
CA VAL A 220 -5.63 16.13 1.88
C VAL A 220 -4.44 16.93 2.38
N TRP A 221 -4.71 17.93 3.20
CA TRP A 221 -3.69 18.57 4.03
C TRP A 221 -3.17 17.58 5.09
N GLY A 222 -1.90 17.70 5.44
CA GLY A 222 -1.26 16.88 6.46
C GLY A 222 -1.03 15.44 6.01
N LEU A 223 -1.18 14.51 6.94
CA LEU A 223 -0.93 13.08 6.73
C LEU A 223 -2.10 12.39 6.00
N GLY A 224 -1.80 11.28 5.33
CA GLY A 224 -2.74 10.58 4.42
C GLY A 224 -3.91 9.88 5.12
N GLU A 225 -3.88 9.78 6.44
CA GLU A 225 -4.87 9.07 7.26
C GLU A 225 -6.29 9.58 7.05
N GLY A 226 -6.46 10.87 6.72
CA GLY A 226 -7.77 11.44 6.43
C GLY A 226 -8.44 10.84 5.19
N VAL A 227 -7.62 10.49 4.18
CA VAL A 227 -8.11 9.79 2.97
C VAL A 227 -8.36 8.33 3.28
N VAL A 228 -7.42 7.67 3.95
CA VAL A 228 -7.48 6.23 4.24
C VAL A 228 -8.66 5.89 5.16
N LYS A 229 -8.95 6.74 6.16
CA LYS A 229 -10.11 6.57 7.06
C LYS A 229 -11.42 7.11 6.47
N GLY A 230 -11.34 7.99 5.47
CA GLY A 230 -12.50 8.59 4.82
C GLY A 230 -13.25 9.61 5.67
N ASP A 231 -12.63 10.14 6.72
CA ASP A 231 -13.21 11.15 7.62
C ASP A 231 -12.89 12.59 7.16
N ILE A 232 -11.91 12.79 6.28
CA ILE A 232 -11.64 14.07 5.61
C ILE A 232 -12.02 13.95 4.14
N THR A 233 -12.89 14.85 3.66
CA THR A 233 -13.23 14.89 2.22
C THR A 233 -12.04 15.41 1.41
N PRO A 234 -11.44 14.60 0.52
CA PRO A 234 -10.25 15.00 -0.22
C PRO A 234 -10.58 15.95 -1.38
N SER A 235 -9.58 16.76 -1.76
CA SER A 235 -9.55 17.38 -3.08
C SER A 235 -9.23 16.32 -4.13
N ARG A 236 -9.84 16.42 -5.31
CA ARG A 236 -9.70 15.44 -6.39
C ARG A 236 -9.09 16.06 -7.64
N PHE A 237 -8.20 15.33 -8.27
CA PHE A 237 -7.56 15.68 -9.53
C PHE A 237 -7.64 14.50 -10.49
N MET A 238 -7.85 14.80 -11.77
CA MET A 238 -7.76 13.81 -12.84
C MET A 238 -6.81 14.33 -13.90
N VAL A 239 -5.81 13.52 -14.25
CA VAL A 239 -4.78 13.88 -15.23
C VAL A 239 -4.83 12.91 -16.40
N ASP A 240 -4.76 13.43 -17.63
CA ASP A 240 -4.57 12.59 -18.81
C ASP A 240 -3.11 12.14 -18.91
N LYS A 241 -2.86 10.83 -19.02
CA LYS A 241 -1.49 10.30 -19.05
C LYS A 241 -0.72 10.65 -20.33
N VAL A 242 -1.42 10.90 -21.43
CA VAL A 242 -0.83 11.17 -22.73
C VAL A 242 -0.45 12.64 -22.83
N THR A 243 -1.39 13.54 -22.53
CA THR A 243 -1.16 14.98 -22.64
C THR A 243 -0.56 15.60 -21.38
N LEU A 244 -0.66 14.90 -20.23
CA LEU A 244 -0.37 15.41 -18.88
C LEU A 244 -1.22 16.62 -18.49
N GLU A 245 -2.32 16.85 -19.19
CA GLU A 245 -3.25 17.91 -18.83
C GLU A 245 -4.13 17.47 -17.67
N ILE A 246 -4.37 18.41 -16.75
CA ILE A 246 -5.31 18.22 -15.65
C ILE A 246 -6.72 18.44 -16.20
N VAL A 247 -7.44 17.34 -16.45
CA VAL A 247 -8.77 17.35 -17.07
C VAL A 247 -9.89 17.61 -16.05
N GLU A 248 -9.63 17.39 -14.76
CA GLU A 248 -10.57 17.71 -13.68
C GLU A 248 -9.83 18.21 -12.45
N ARG A 249 -10.40 19.27 -11.82
CA ARG A 249 -10.01 19.77 -10.50
C ARG A 249 -11.26 19.97 -9.66
N LYS A 250 -11.40 19.20 -8.58
CA LYS A 250 -12.48 19.36 -7.62
C LYS A 250 -11.89 19.59 -6.23
N ARG A 251 -11.77 20.86 -5.87
CA ARG A 251 -11.25 21.29 -4.57
C ARG A 251 -12.26 20.98 -3.46
N SER A 252 -11.75 20.55 -2.31
CA SER A 252 -12.50 20.42 -1.06
C SER A 252 -12.11 21.54 -0.08
N ASP A 253 -13.09 22.13 0.60
CA ASP A 253 -12.87 23.11 1.69
C ASP A 253 -12.53 22.37 2.98
N GLN A 254 -11.32 21.81 3.04
CA GLN A 254 -10.82 21.13 4.23
C GLN A 254 -10.59 22.16 5.35
N ARG A 255 -11.01 21.81 6.56
CA ARG A 255 -10.84 22.64 7.78
C ARG A 255 -9.99 21.97 8.83
N GLU A 256 -9.66 20.71 8.63
CA GLU A 256 -8.92 19.87 9.54
C GLU A 256 -7.90 19.04 8.75
N GLU A 257 -6.83 18.61 9.42
CA GLU A 257 -5.79 17.75 8.87
C GLU A 257 -5.29 16.77 9.94
N TYR A 258 -4.81 15.61 9.51
CA TYR A 258 -4.06 14.72 10.41
C TYR A 258 -2.64 15.23 10.58
N ARG A 259 -2.21 15.44 11.82
CA ARG A 259 -0.84 15.79 12.19
C ARG A 259 -0.44 15.19 13.52
N PHE A 260 0.87 15.16 13.76
CA PHE A 260 1.38 14.86 15.09
C PHE A 260 1.12 16.00 16.07
N HIS A 261 0.58 15.64 17.23
CA HIS A 261 0.42 16.47 18.39
C HIS A 261 1.18 15.84 19.58
N PRO A 262 2.06 16.57 20.28
CA PRO A 262 2.89 15.99 21.35
C PRO A 262 2.13 15.25 22.46
N SER A 263 0.90 15.67 22.78
CA SER A 263 0.09 15.02 23.82
C SER A 263 -0.94 14.01 23.31
N GLN A 264 -1.25 14.00 22.01
CA GLN A 264 -2.32 13.15 21.44
C GLN A 264 -1.78 12.13 20.43
N GLY A 265 -0.49 12.20 20.08
CA GLY A 265 0.05 11.46 18.94
C GLY A 265 -0.50 12.01 17.63
N VAL A 266 -0.69 11.15 16.63
CA VAL A 266 -1.33 11.54 15.37
C VAL A 266 -2.83 11.76 15.60
N ALA A 267 -3.27 13.00 15.42
CA ALA A 267 -4.65 13.43 15.67
C ALA A 267 -5.16 14.35 14.55
N VAL A 268 -6.49 14.47 14.47
CA VAL A 268 -7.16 15.45 13.61
C VAL A 268 -7.11 16.80 14.31
N LEU A 269 -6.52 17.79 13.64
CA LEU A 269 -6.34 19.14 14.15
C LEU A 269 -6.89 20.16 13.13
N PRO A 270 -7.38 21.33 13.58
CA PRO A 270 -7.78 22.40 12.67
C PRO A 270 -6.58 22.89 11.85
N ILE A 271 -6.81 23.20 10.57
CA ILE A 271 -5.78 23.85 9.73
C ILE A 271 -5.70 25.35 10.05
N GLU A 272 -4.56 25.96 9.70
CA GLU A 272 -4.41 27.41 9.71
C GLU A 272 -5.48 28.09 8.82
N GLU A 273 -6.11 29.17 9.29
CA GLU A 273 -7.18 29.86 8.56
C GLU A 273 -6.76 30.29 7.14
N ALA A 274 -5.49 30.67 6.96
CA ALA A 274 -4.94 31.06 5.67
C ALA A 274 -4.92 29.93 4.62
N ARG A 275 -5.05 28.67 5.04
CA ARG A 275 -5.11 27.50 4.16
C ARG A 275 -6.54 27.10 3.79
N ILE A 276 -7.55 27.61 4.51
CA ILE A 276 -8.95 27.38 4.16
C ILE A 276 -9.22 28.02 2.81
N GLY A 277 -9.85 27.28 1.89
CA GLY A 277 -10.06 27.76 0.52
C GLY A 277 -8.88 27.55 -0.42
N VAL A 278 -7.70 27.18 0.09
CA VAL A 278 -6.47 26.95 -0.68
C VAL A 278 -6.34 25.48 -1.05
N SER A 279 -5.81 25.20 -2.25
CA SER A 279 -5.51 23.83 -2.67
C SER A 279 -4.30 23.28 -1.90
N CYS A 280 -4.40 22.05 -1.39
CA CYS A 280 -3.29 21.36 -0.73
C CYS A 280 -2.15 21.00 -1.69
N LEU A 281 -2.44 20.93 -2.99
CA LEU A 281 -1.47 20.72 -4.05
C LEU A 281 -1.41 21.92 -4.99
N GLU A 282 -0.20 22.27 -5.40
CA GLU A 282 0.04 23.12 -6.56
C GLU A 282 0.04 22.28 -7.85
N GLU A 283 -0.12 22.94 -8.99
CA GLU A 283 -0.13 22.29 -10.29
C GLU A 283 1.14 21.49 -10.57
N SER A 284 2.31 22.02 -10.19
CA SER A 284 3.60 21.33 -10.28
C SER A 284 3.60 19.99 -9.54
N HIS A 285 3.02 19.93 -8.34
CA HIS A 285 2.91 18.69 -7.57
C HIS A 285 2.00 17.68 -8.26
N VAL A 286 0.85 18.12 -8.79
CA VAL A 286 -0.07 17.24 -9.52
C VAL A 286 0.60 16.62 -10.75
N LEU A 287 1.36 17.41 -11.50
CA LEU A 287 2.11 16.90 -12.67
C LEU A 287 3.24 15.95 -12.27
N ALA A 288 3.99 16.28 -11.21
CA ALA A 288 5.05 15.41 -10.69
C ALA A 288 4.49 14.06 -10.22
N LEU A 289 3.35 14.06 -9.53
CA LEU A 289 2.64 12.85 -9.12
C LEU A 289 2.13 12.04 -10.32
N ALA A 290 1.59 12.70 -11.35
CA ALA A 290 1.12 12.03 -12.57
C ALA A 290 2.26 11.32 -13.30
N GLU A 291 3.42 11.99 -13.42
CA GLU A 291 4.60 11.39 -14.02
C GLU A 291 5.13 10.23 -13.17
N LEU A 292 5.25 10.42 -11.86
CA LEU A 292 5.62 9.36 -10.92
C LEU A 292 4.72 8.12 -11.11
N ALA A 293 3.40 8.31 -11.13
CA ALA A 293 2.41 7.25 -11.31
C ALA A 293 2.61 6.50 -12.63
N LYS A 294 2.84 7.21 -13.74
CA LYS A 294 3.14 6.61 -15.05
C LYS A 294 4.44 5.82 -15.06
N HIS A 295 5.47 6.28 -14.35
CA HIS A 295 6.74 5.58 -14.26
C HIS A 295 6.60 4.28 -13.45
N ILE A 296 5.89 4.34 -12.32
CA ILE A 296 5.60 3.17 -11.48
C ILE A 296 4.75 2.15 -12.26
N GLU A 297 3.65 2.58 -12.90
CA GLU A 297 2.79 1.70 -13.70
C GLU A 297 3.55 1.00 -14.83
N ARG A 298 4.38 1.74 -15.59
CA ARG A 298 5.17 1.16 -16.69
C ARG A 298 6.12 0.07 -16.20
N ARG A 299 6.74 0.25 -15.04
CA ARG A 299 7.63 -0.76 -14.43
C ARG A 299 6.84 -1.97 -13.92
N ARG A 300 5.67 -1.72 -13.35
CA ARG A 300 4.79 -2.77 -12.78
C ARG A 300 4.01 -3.54 -13.83
N GLY A 301 3.82 -2.98 -15.03
CA GLY A 301 3.08 -3.60 -16.13
C GLY A 301 1.57 -3.70 -15.93
N ALA A 302 1.03 -3.11 -14.85
CA ALA A 302 -0.39 -3.16 -14.50
C ALA A 302 -0.80 -1.86 -13.79
N PRO A 303 -2.10 -1.50 -13.78
CA PRO A 303 -2.56 -0.35 -13.02
C PRO A 303 -2.26 -0.48 -11.53
N GLN A 304 -1.92 0.63 -10.89
CA GLN A 304 -1.44 0.70 -9.52
C GLN A 304 -2.34 1.60 -8.66
N ASP A 305 -2.38 1.28 -7.38
CA ASP A 305 -2.84 2.10 -6.27
C ASP A 305 -1.59 2.54 -5.47
N ILE A 306 -1.40 3.85 -5.33
CA ILE A 306 -0.17 4.44 -4.82
C ILE A 306 -0.51 5.44 -3.72
N GLU A 307 0.05 5.22 -2.53
CA GLU A 307 0.04 6.21 -1.45
C GLU A 307 1.27 7.10 -1.57
N TRP A 308 1.07 8.41 -1.41
CA TRP A 308 2.11 9.40 -1.59
C TRP A 308 1.99 10.54 -0.57
N ALA A 309 3.10 11.25 -0.37
CA ALA A 309 3.13 12.50 0.37
C ALA A 309 3.96 13.55 -0.37
N VAL A 310 3.60 14.80 -0.18
CA VAL A 310 4.41 15.98 -0.47
C VAL A 310 4.89 16.51 0.87
N ASP A 311 6.20 16.50 1.09
CA ASP A 311 6.76 16.99 2.34
C ASP A 311 6.72 18.53 2.42
N VAL A 312 7.12 19.08 3.57
CA VAL A 312 7.17 20.53 3.80
C VAL A 312 8.10 21.29 2.85
N ASN A 313 9.05 20.60 2.20
CA ASN A 313 9.95 21.18 1.20
C ASN A 313 9.38 21.09 -0.23
N GLY A 314 8.21 20.45 -0.41
CA GLY A 314 7.59 20.24 -1.71
C GLY A 314 8.06 18.97 -2.43
N GLU A 315 8.83 18.10 -1.77
CA GLU A 315 9.34 16.88 -2.40
C GLU A 315 8.29 15.76 -2.32
N VAL A 316 8.07 15.08 -3.44
CA VAL A 316 7.15 13.95 -3.54
C VAL A 316 7.83 12.68 -3.01
N ARG A 317 7.14 11.96 -2.13
CA ARG A 317 7.55 10.69 -1.55
C ARG A 317 6.54 9.60 -1.86
N VAL A 318 7.04 8.41 -2.21
CA VAL A 318 6.24 7.19 -2.35
C VAL A 318 6.15 6.50 -0.99
N LEU A 319 4.92 6.34 -0.49
CA LEU A 319 4.68 5.71 0.81
C LEU A 319 4.25 4.25 0.68
N GLN A 320 3.60 3.91 -0.43
CA GLN A 320 3.15 2.55 -0.73
C GLN A 320 2.81 2.40 -2.22
N VAL A 321 3.02 1.21 -2.77
CA VAL A 321 2.60 0.85 -4.14
C VAL A 321 1.99 -0.54 -4.12
N ARG A 322 0.77 -0.67 -4.64
CA ARG A 322 0.08 -1.96 -4.81
C ARG A 322 -0.57 -2.06 -6.19
N PRO A 323 -0.79 -3.27 -6.73
CA PRO A 323 -1.65 -3.44 -7.88
C PRO A 323 -3.08 -2.98 -7.59
N GLU A 324 -3.69 -2.25 -8.52
CA GLU A 324 -5.13 -2.00 -8.50
C GLU A 324 -5.86 -3.31 -8.81
N THR A 325 -6.84 -3.74 -8.02
CA THR A 325 -7.44 -5.09 -8.13
C THR A 325 -8.86 -5.15 -8.69
N VAL A 326 -9.58 -4.04 -8.77
CA VAL A 326 -10.99 -4.00 -9.20
C VAL A 326 -11.10 -4.05 -10.72
N TRP A 327 -10.31 -3.24 -11.42
CA TRP A 327 -10.35 -3.12 -12.88
C TRP A 327 -9.25 -3.91 -13.58
N SER A 328 -8.14 -4.22 -12.91
CA SER A 328 -7.10 -5.11 -13.47
C SER A 328 -7.61 -6.51 -13.81
N ARG A 329 -8.60 -7.02 -13.05
CA ARG A 329 -9.23 -8.34 -13.24
C ARG A 329 -10.28 -8.37 -14.35
N LYS A 330 -10.87 -7.21 -14.67
CA LYS A 330 -11.79 -7.08 -15.80
C LYS A 330 -10.91 -6.93 -17.04
N ALA A 331 -10.76 -8.01 -17.82
CA ALA A 331 -10.05 -7.96 -19.09
C ALA A 331 -10.49 -6.71 -19.86
N ALA A 332 -9.54 -5.80 -20.12
CA ALA A 332 -9.82 -4.56 -20.81
C ALA A 332 -10.42 -4.93 -22.18
N GLN A 333 -11.72 -4.67 -22.35
CA GLN A 333 -12.32 -4.85 -23.66
C GLN A 333 -11.68 -3.81 -24.58
N SER A 334 -10.95 -4.28 -25.58
CA SER A 334 -10.36 -3.42 -26.59
C SER A 334 -11.47 -2.61 -27.25
N ILE A 335 -11.53 -1.31 -26.95
CA ILE A 335 -12.41 -0.36 -27.66
C ILE A 335 -11.92 -0.18 -29.11
N VAL A 336 -10.68 -0.60 -29.40
CA VAL A 336 -10.19 -0.76 -30.76
C VAL A 336 -10.66 -2.11 -31.29
N GLY A 337 -11.75 -2.11 -32.06
CA GLY A 337 -12.09 -3.24 -32.91
C GLY A 337 -10.86 -3.61 -33.74
N LYS A 338 -10.53 -4.91 -33.78
CA LYS A 338 -9.43 -5.56 -34.52
C LYS A 338 -8.85 -4.63 -35.59
N GLN A 339 -7.70 -4.01 -35.31
CA GLN A 339 -6.99 -3.13 -36.26
C GLN A 339 -6.94 -3.85 -37.62
N ARG A 340 -7.72 -3.37 -38.59
CA ARG A 340 -7.52 -3.77 -39.98
C ARG A 340 -6.17 -3.21 -40.35
N SER A 341 -5.22 -4.12 -40.62
CA SER A 341 -3.89 -3.77 -41.12
C SER A 341 -4.00 -2.63 -42.13
N PRO A 342 -3.28 -1.50 -41.95
CA PRO A 342 -3.23 -0.41 -42.92
C PRO A 342 -2.89 -0.91 -44.33
N ILE A 343 -2.05 -1.95 -44.41
CA ILE A 343 -1.72 -2.65 -45.66
C ILE A 343 -2.95 -3.36 -46.24
N GLY A 344 -3.78 -3.99 -45.41
CA GLY A 344 -5.04 -4.60 -45.86
C GLY A 344 -6.05 -3.58 -46.41
N HIS A 345 -6.05 -2.35 -45.89
CA HIS A 345 -6.92 -1.27 -46.37
C HIS A 345 -6.45 -0.67 -47.70
N VAL A 346 -5.13 -0.64 -47.93
CA VAL A 346 -4.51 -0.20 -49.19
C VAL A 346 -4.69 -1.27 -50.29
N LEU A 347 -4.46 -2.54 -49.96
CA LEU A 347 -4.65 -3.67 -50.89
C LEU A 347 -6.11 -3.79 -51.36
N ALA A 348 -7.09 -3.59 -50.47
CA ALA A 348 -8.50 -3.62 -50.83
C ALA A 348 -8.92 -2.51 -51.79
N ARG A 349 -8.26 -1.34 -51.74
CA ARG A 349 -8.50 -0.23 -52.68
C ARG A 349 -7.87 -0.48 -54.06
N MET A 350 -6.73 -1.18 -54.12
CA MET A 350 -6.10 -1.52 -55.40
C MET A 350 -6.77 -2.71 -56.10
N ALA A 351 -7.45 -3.59 -55.35
CA ALA A 351 -8.16 -4.76 -55.88
C ALA A 351 -9.58 -4.48 -56.40
N GLY A 352 -10.05 -3.21 -56.41
CA GLY A 352 -11.22 -2.80 -57.21
C GLY A 352 -12.61 -3.23 -56.73
N ASN A 353 -12.83 -3.58 -55.46
CA ASN A 353 -14.18 -3.86 -54.96
C ASN A 353 -14.82 -2.66 -54.25
N GLN A 354 -15.89 -2.13 -54.83
CA GLN A 354 -16.73 -1.09 -54.23
C GLN A 354 -17.40 -1.58 -52.95
N ILE A 355 -17.33 -0.78 -51.89
CA ILE A 355 -18.04 -1.03 -50.62
C ILE A 355 -19.50 -0.60 -50.79
N ALA A 356 -20.44 -1.54 -50.77
CA ALA A 356 -21.87 -1.26 -50.78
C ALA A 356 -22.33 -0.57 -49.48
N LYS A 357 -23.17 0.47 -49.60
CA LYS A 357 -23.85 1.15 -48.48
C LYS A 357 -24.99 0.27 -47.94
N PRO A 358 -25.28 0.29 -46.63
CA PRO A 358 -26.44 -0.42 -46.09
C PRO A 358 -27.74 0.34 -46.39
N ALA A 359 -28.77 -0.40 -46.83
CA ALA A 359 -30.10 0.12 -47.11
C ALA A 359 -30.89 0.35 -45.81
N ALA A 360 -31.60 1.48 -45.76
CA ALA A 360 -32.66 1.76 -44.79
C ALA A 360 -33.92 0.98 -45.17
N ASN A 361 -34.63 0.41 -44.21
CA ASN A 361 -36.04 0.04 -44.38
C ASN A 361 -36.81 0.20 -43.07
N GLY A 362 -37.81 1.07 -43.10
CA GLY A 362 -38.81 1.24 -42.05
C GLY A 362 -40.12 0.52 -42.38
N ALA A 363 -40.73 -0.02 -41.32
CA ALA A 363 -42.14 0.02 -40.93
C ALA A 363 -43.29 -0.61 -41.78
N LYS A 364 -44.19 -1.27 -41.02
CA LYS A 364 -45.63 -1.67 -41.22
C LYS A 364 -45.87 -3.02 -41.93
N GLY A 365 -46.78 -3.90 -41.51
CA GLY A 365 -47.76 -3.97 -40.41
C GLY A 365 -48.74 -5.16 -40.62
N ALA A 366 -49.60 -5.42 -39.62
CA ALA A 366 -50.89 -6.16 -39.63
C ALA A 366 -50.90 -7.72 -39.72
N ALA A 367 -51.33 -8.40 -38.65
CA ALA A 367 -52.72 -8.84 -38.44
C ALA A 367 -52.97 -9.05 -36.94
#